data_AF-A0A4Q5YIQ8-F1
#
_entry.id   AF-A0A4Q5YIQ8-F1
#
_cell.length_a   1.000
_cell.length_b   1.000
_cell.length_c   1.000
_cell.angle_alpha   90.00
_cell.angle_beta   90.00
_cell.angle_gamma   90.00
#
_symmetry.space_group_name_H-M   'P 1'
#
loop_
_entity.id
_entity.type
_entity.pdbx_description
1 polymer ?
#
loop_
_entity_poly.entity_id
_entity_poly.type
_entity_poly.pdbx_seq_one_letter_code
_entity_poly.pdbx_strand_id
1 'polypeptide(L)'
;VDNMMEGGLLEEVKSLQTCKHLNALQTVGYREIFQYLDGELSLSQATDAIKQHTRQYAKRQLTWFRKDKEFTWHPPDAQWIIATLEGQQTQA
;
A
#
# COMPACT_ATOMS: atom_id res chain seq x y z
N VAL A 1 4.24 -7.83 -0.14
CA VAL A 1 3.15 -8.62 -0.76
C VAL A 1 3.30 -10.08 -0.38
N ASP A 2 4.47 -10.68 -0.56
CA ASP A 2 4.70 -12.07 -0.12
C ASP A 2 4.37 -12.26 1.38
N ASN A 3 4.88 -11.38 2.25
CA ASN A 3 4.50 -11.38 3.67
C ASN A 3 2.99 -11.18 3.91
N MET A 4 2.26 -10.48 3.03
CA MET A 4 0.80 -10.33 3.17
C MET A 4 0.07 -11.62 2.80
N MET A 5 0.58 -12.33 1.78
CA MET A 5 0.06 -13.65 1.39
C MET A 5 0.28 -14.67 2.50
N GLU A 6 1.49 -14.70 3.07
CA GLU A 6 1.81 -15.51 4.26
C GLU A 6 0.97 -15.12 5.47
N GLY A 7 0.69 -13.83 5.62
CA GLY A 7 -0.17 -13.27 6.66
C GLY A 7 -1.68 -13.49 6.46
N GLY A 8 -2.10 -14.22 5.41
CA GLY A 8 -3.50 -14.60 5.23
C GLY A 8 -4.35 -13.67 4.35
N LEU A 9 -3.75 -12.80 3.53
CA LEU A 9 -4.48 -11.93 2.60
C LEU A 9 -5.49 -12.70 1.74
N LEU A 10 -5.13 -13.89 1.25
CA LEU A 10 -6.02 -14.69 0.40
C LEU A 10 -7.28 -15.12 1.15
N GLU A 11 -7.13 -15.58 2.39
CA GLU A 11 -8.26 -16.04 3.20
C GLU A 11 -9.14 -14.86 3.66
N GLU A 12 -8.52 -13.72 3.97
CA GLU A 12 -9.25 -12.47 4.24
C GLU A 12 -10.15 -12.08 3.06
N VAL A 13 -9.59 -12.02 1.85
CA VAL A 13 -10.36 -11.62 0.66
C VAL A 13 -11.45 -12.63 0.32
N LYS A 14 -11.17 -13.95 0.42
CA LYS A 14 -12.19 -15.00 0.24
C LYS A 14 -13.39 -14.80 1.17
N SER A 15 -13.15 -14.44 2.43
CA SER A 15 -14.23 -14.20 3.40
C SER A 15 -15.13 -13.01 3.04
N LEU A 16 -14.66 -12.12 2.16
CA LEU A 16 -15.32 -10.89 1.76
C LEU A 16 -15.90 -10.94 0.34
N GLN A 17 -15.98 -12.12 -0.29
CA GLN A 17 -16.45 -12.29 -1.66
C GLN A 17 -17.85 -11.70 -1.91
N THR A 18 -18.79 -11.90 -0.98
CA THR A 18 -20.14 -11.33 -1.06
C THR A 18 -20.15 -9.80 -1.00
N CYS A 19 -19.15 -9.20 -0.36
CA CYS A 19 -18.99 -7.77 -0.22
C CYS A 19 -18.18 -7.12 -1.35
N LYS A 20 -17.65 -7.89 -2.32
CA LYS A 20 -16.76 -7.43 -3.39
C LYS A 20 -17.20 -6.13 -4.09
N HIS A 21 -18.51 -5.91 -4.23
CA HIS A 21 -19.09 -4.72 -4.87
C HIS A 21 -18.86 -3.41 -4.11
N LEU A 22 -18.45 -3.45 -2.84
CA LEU A 22 -18.21 -2.26 -2.03
C LEU A 22 -16.93 -1.55 -2.49
N ASN A 23 -16.99 -0.23 -2.65
CA ASN A 23 -15.85 0.61 -3.05
C ASN A 23 -14.62 0.43 -2.15
N ALA A 24 -14.82 0.20 -0.86
CA ALA A 24 -13.73 -0.04 0.09
C ALA A 24 -12.87 -1.26 -0.28
N LEU A 25 -13.46 -2.25 -0.96
CA LEU A 25 -12.81 -3.49 -1.37
C LEU A 25 -12.30 -3.44 -2.82
N GLN A 26 -12.44 -2.30 -3.50
CA GLN A 26 -11.88 -2.05 -4.83
C GLN A 26 -10.46 -1.48 -4.78
N THR A 27 -9.74 -1.74 -3.68
CA THR A 27 -8.36 -1.29 -3.46
C THR A 27 -7.33 -2.29 -4.01
N VAL A 28 -6.09 -1.81 -4.17
CA VAL A 28 -4.94 -2.64 -4.57
C VAL A 28 -4.74 -3.74 -3.53
N GLY A 29 -4.57 -4.98 -3.99
CA GLY A 29 -4.56 -6.17 -3.15
C GLY A 29 -5.85 -6.95 -3.32
N TYR A 30 -6.96 -6.37 -2.87
CA TYR A 30 -8.26 -7.02 -2.90
C TYR A 30 -8.76 -7.28 -4.31
N ARG A 31 -8.69 -6.27 -5.18
CA ARG A 31 -9.18 -6.38 -6.55
C ARG A 31 -8.48 -7.50 -7.33
N GLU A 32 -7.16 -7.59 -7.22
CA GLU A 32 -6.37 -8.62 -7.91
C GLU A 32 -6.64 -10.03 -7.36
N ILE A 33 -6.83 -10.16 -6.04
CA ILE A 33 -7.23 -11.45 -5.46
C ILE A 33 -8.67 -11.82 -5.87
N PHE A 34 -9.60 -10.86 -5.97
CA PHE A 34 -10.93 -11.14 -6.51
C PHE A 34 -10.86 -11.65 -7.95
N GLN A 35 -10.05 -11.06 -8.81
CA GLN A 35 -9.83 -11.54 -10.19
C GLN A 35 -9.30 -12.97 -10.23
N TYR A 36 -8.42 -13.34 -9.28
CA TYR A 36 -8.01 -14.73 -9.11
C TYR A 36 -9.19 -15.63 -8.69
N LEU A 37 -10.00 -15.20 -7.73
CA LEU A 37 -11.16 -15.96 -7.25
C LEU A 37 -12.25 -16.12 -8.33
N ASP A 38 -12.36 -15.16 -9.26
CA ASP A 38 -13.26 -15.24 -10.42
C ASP A 38 -12.69 -16.09 -11.56
N GLY A 39 -11.45 -16.55 -11.45
CA GLY A 39 -10.77 -17.35 -12.48
C GLY A 39 -10.20 -16.55 -13.65
N GLU A 40 -10.12 -15.22 -13.55
CA GLU A 40 -9.57 -14.35 -14.61
C GLU A 40 -8.03 -14.39 -14.65
N LEU A 41 -7.39 -14.63 -13.51
CA LEU A 41 -5.93 -14.67 -13.35
C LEU A 41 -5.52 -15.87 -12.49
N SER A 42 -4.30 -16.37 -12.67
CA SER A 42 -3.68 -17.29 -11.70
C SER A 42 -3.25 -16.55 -10.44
N LEU A 43 -3.07 -17.27 -9.33
CA LEU A 43 -2.62 -16.67 -8.05
C LEU A 43 -1.27 -15.96 -8.19
N SER A 44 -0.35 -16.52 -8.99
CA SER A 44 0.95 -15.90 -9.28
C SER A 44 0.76 -14.57 -10.01
N GLN A 45 -0.08 -14.55 -11.05
CA GLN A 45 -0.36 -13.34 -11.81
C GLN A 45 -1.03 -12.27 -10.95
N ALA A 46 -1.99 -12.65 -10.09
CA ALA A 46 -2.59 -11.72 -9.14
C ALA A 46 -1.53 -11.15 -8.18
N THR A 47 -0.66 -12.00 -7.62
CA THR A 47 0.41 -11.56 -6.71
C THR A 47 1.38 -10.58 -7.38
N ASP A 48 1.77 -10.84 -8.62
CA ASP A 48 2.63 -9.95 -9.39
C ASP A 48 1.94 -8.63 -9.76
N ALA A 49 0.64 -8.69 -10.09
CA ALA A 49 -0.17 -7.50 -10.33
C ALA A 49 -0.27 -6.62 -9.06
N ILE A 50 -0.47 -7.20 -7.88
CA ILE A 50 -0.48 -6.47 -6.60
C ILE A 50 0.87 -5.78 -6.39
N LYS A 51 1.98 -6.50 -6.59
CA LYS A 51 3.34 -5.92 -6.48
C LYS A 51 3.52 -4.73 -7.42
N GLN A 52 3.07 -4.87 -8.67
CA GLN A 52 3.15 -3.80 -9.67
C GLN A 52 2.28 -2.59 -9.31
N HIS A 53 1.01 -2.81 -9.00
CA HIS A 53 0.06 -1.74 -8.69
C HIS A 53 0.44 -1.01 -7.41
N THR A 54 0.96 -1.69 -6.40
CA THR A 54 1.50 -1.07 -5.17
C THR A 54 2.66 -0.14 -5.48
N ARG A 55 3.61 -0.53 -6.35
CA ARG A 55 4.71 0.35 -6.77
C ARG A 55 4.22 1.57 -7.55
N GLN A 56 3.26 1.37 -8.45
CA GLN A 56 2.65 2.47 -9.20
C GLN A 56 1.91 3.44 -8.28
N TYR A 57 1.20 2.91 -7.27
CA TYR A 57 0.50 3.71 -6.27
C TYR A 57 1.49 4.53 -5.43
N ALA A 58 2.56 3.91 -4.92
CA ALA A 58 3.61 4.61 -4.20
C ALA A 58 4.25 5.73 -5.05
N LYS A 59 4.52 5.47 -6.33
CA LYS A 59 5.02 6.50 -7.26
C LYS A 59 4.03 7.67 -7.41
N ARG A 60 2.73 7.39 -7.52
CA ARG A 60 1.68 8.43 -7.59
C ARG A 60 1.62 9.24 -6.30
N GLN A 61 1.69 8.60 -5.13
CA GLN A 61 1.75 9.28 -3.84
C GLN A 61 2.96 10.22 -3.77
N LEU A 62 4.16 9.72 -4.11
CA LEU A 62 5.37 10.56 -4.15
C LEU A 62 5.23 11.74 -5.12
N THR A 63 4.64 11.51 -6.30
CA THR A 63 4.40 12.58 -7.28
C THR A 63 3.43 13.63 -6.74
N TRP A 64 2.40 13.22 -6.01
CA TRP A 64 1.44 14.11 -5.39
C TRP A 64 2.08 14.95 -4.29
N PHE A 65 2.79 14.33 -3.34
CA PHE A 65 3.47 15.04 -2.26
C PHE A 65 4.56 16.00 -2.75
N ARG A 66 5.28 15.65 -3.82
CA ARG A 66 6.34 16.52 -4.38
C ARG A 66 5.82 17.83 -4.98
N LYS A 67 4.53 17.93 -5.30
CA LYS A 67 3.94 19.17 -5.84
C LYS A 67 3.79 20.24 -4.77
N ASP A 68 3.64 19.82 -3.53
CA ASP A 68 3.48 20.70 -2.40
C ASP A 68 4.85 20.92 -1.74
N LYS A 69 5.24 22.20 -1.66
CA LYS A 69 6.55 22.62 -1.13
C LYS A 69 6.54 22.83 0.38
N GLU A 70 5.38 22.76 1.02
CA GLU A 70 5.26 22.83 2.48
C GLU A 70 5.74 21.55 3.16
N PHE A 71 5.79 20.43 2.41
CA PHE A 71 6.33 19.17 2.93
C PHE A 71 7.86 19.21 3.00
N THR A 72 8.38 18.91 4.19
CA THR A 72 9.80 18.62 4.39
C THR A 72 10.03 17.12 4.24
N TRP A 73 10.94 16.73 3.35
CA TRP A 73 11.26 15.33 3.07
C TRP A 73 12.32 14.80 4.03
N HIS A 74 12.11 13.59 4.51
CA HIS A 74 12.97 12.95 5.51
C HIS A 74 13.26 11.50 5.12
N PRO A 75 14.45 10.97 5.48
CA PRO A 75 14.72 9.54 5.33
C PRO A 75 13.78 8.72 6.24
N PRO A 76 13.49 7.46 5.89
CA PRO A 76 12.68 6.55 6.70
C PRO A 76 13.51 6.00 7.88
N ASP A 77 14.13 6.89 8.64
CA ASP A 77 14.94 6.57 9.81
C ASP A 77 14.31 7.24 11.04
N ALA A 78 13.85 6.42 11.98
CA ALA A 78 13.22 6.88 13.20
C ALA A 78 14.17 7.73 14.05
N GLN A 79 15.46 7.39 14.10
CA GLN A 79 16.45 8.13 14.89
C GLN A 79 16.67 9.53 14.30
N TRP A 80 16.74 9.61 12.97
CA TRP A 80 16.80 10.87 12.26
C TRP A 80 15.60 11.76 12.55
N ILE A 81 14.38 11.18 12.54
CA ILE A 81 13.14 11.92 12.80
C ILE A 81 13.12 12.46 14.23
N ILE A 82 13.44 11.62 15.22
CA ILE A 82 13.47 12.00 16.65
C ILE A 82 14.47 13.15 16.87
N ALA A 83 15.71 13.00 16.40
CA ALA A 83 16.75 14.01 16.57
C ALA A 83 16.37 15.37 15.92
N THR A 84 15.69 15.34 14.77
CA THR A 84 15.24 16.56 14.08
C THR A 84 14.15 17.28 14.86
N LEU A 85 13.19 16.54 15.41
CA LEU A 85 12.10 17.11 16.22
C LEU A 85 12.61 17.69 17.54
N GLU A 86 13.55 17.01 18.19
CA GLU A 86 14.18 17.48 19.43
C GLU A 86 15.02 18.74 19.18
N GLY A 87 15.76 18.81 18.07
CA GLY A 87 16.58 19.98 17.71
C GLY A 87 15.76 21.24 17.36
N GLN A 88 14.51 21.08 16.89
CA GLN A 88 13.61 22.19 16.58
C GLN A 88 12.97 22.81 17.83
N GLN A 89 12.88 22.09 18.95
CA GLN A 89 12.34 22.65 20.21
C GLN A 89 13.29 23.63 20.91
N THR A 90 14.59 23.61 20.58
CA THR A 90 15.60 24.46 21.23
C THR A 90 15.71 25.87 20.61
N GLN A 91 14.97 26.15 19.54
CA GLN A 91 14.97 27.46 18.86
C GLN A 91 13.68 28.28 19.07
N ALA A 92 12.81 27.88 19.99
CA ALA A 92 11.58 28.60 20.36
C ALA A 92 11.70 29.29 21.73
#